data_AF-A0A7V4F1W1-F1
#
_entry.id   AF-A0A7V4F1W1-F1
#
_cell.length_a   1.000
_cell.length_b   1.000
_cell.length_c   1.000
_cell.angle_alpha   90.00
_cell.angle_beta   90.00
_cell.angle_gamma   90.00
#
_symmetry.space_group_name_H-M   'P 1'
#
loop_
_entity.id
_entity.type
_entity.pdbx_description
1 polymer ?
#
loop_
_entity_poly.entity_id
_entity_poly.type
_entity_poly.pdbx_seq_one_letter_code
_entity_poly.pdbx_strand_id
1 'polypeptide(L)'
;AHHAVAIAQKLIESGKKSNTPVVIVESAGNVNERSIHTNLQELASGKLTVNSPALIIVGEHITHTSSTLQGKQNKILVTGSSAKPYEHLGKVIHTPLIQIKEVEPSEQLHQIIQKAHQYHWLIFTSRWGVVHFLSLLNKVKKDIRIFTNAQIIAIGKYTASILSKYHLHADWIASDESSSGIIDLFMTHSLVGKNVLIPCSNLSPATMPNLLRKMGYHVDSLVVYENHIPDNIQPVDLSEIDIITFGSPSGVKNFKRIYKSIPDHIQVIAKGEVTKNALYAQGLLPFEDWVI
;
A
#
# COMPACT_ATOMS: atom_id res chain seq x y z
N ALA A 1 2.53 -0.97 38.81
CA ALA A 1 3.48 -1.05 39.94
C ALA A 1 3.19 -2.20 40.94
N HIS A 2 2.09 -2.18 41.71
CA HIS A 2 1.90 -3.13 42.84
C HIS A 2 2.00 -4.64 42.51
N HIS A 3 1.54 -5.06 41.34
CA HIS A 3 1.59 -6.47 40.94
C HIS A 3 3.02 -6.97 40.67
N ALA A 4 3.90 -6.13 40.12
CA ALA A 4 5.28 -6.52 39.81
C ALA A 4 6.10 -6.77 41.09
N VAL A 5 5.88 -5.95 42.12
CA VAL A 5 6.49 -6.10 43.45
C VAL A 5 6.05 -7.41 44.11
N ALA A 6 4.73 -7.69 44.09
CA ALA A 6 4.19 -8.92 44.68
C ALA A 6 4.68 -10.18 43.96
N ILE A 7 4.84 -10.14 42.63
CA ILE A 7 5.43 -11.24 41.85
C ILE A 7 6.88 -11.48 42.27
N ALA A 8 7.69 -10.43 42.39
CA ALA A 8 9.09 -10.56 42.78
C ALA A 8 9.25 -11.13 44.20
N GLN A 9 8.45 -10.68 45.16
CA GLN A 9 8.45 -11.19 46.53
C GLN A 9 8.11 -12.68 46.58
N LYS A 10 7.02 -13.09 45.92
CA LYS A 10 6.62 -14.51 45.86
C LYS A 10 7.67 -15.41 45.21
N LEU A 11 8.36 -14.92 44.18
CA LEU A 11 9.43 -15.68 43.52
C LEU A 11 10.62 -15.90 44.46
N ILE A 12 11.00 -14.90 45.25
CA ILE A 12 12.06 -15.02 46.27
C ILE A 12 11.62 -16.00 47.37
N GLU A 13 10.39 -15.86 47.89
CA GLU A 13 9.83 -16.77 48.90
C GLU A 13 9.78 -18.23 48.41
N SER A 14 9.55 -18.44 47.11
CA SER A 14 9.52 -19.76 46.48
C SER A 14 10.93 -20.32 46.15
N GLY A 15 12.00 -19.66 46.60
CA GLY A 15 13.37 -20.16 46.52
C GLY A 15 14.21 -19.64 45.34
N LYS A 16 13.75 -18.65 44.57
CA LYS A 16 14.62 -17.97 43.58
C LYS A 16 15.62 -17.07 44.32
N LYS A 17 16.87 -17.03 43.85
CA LYS A 17 17.91 -16.17 44.44
C LYS A 17 17.52 -14.69 44.29
N SER A 18 17.73 -13.90 45.34
CA SER A 18 17.39 -12.46 45.35
C SER A 18 18.11 -11.65 44.27
N ASN A 19 19.32 -12.07 43.88
CA ASN A 19 20.10 -11.45 42.82
C ASN A 19 19.74 -11.93 41.40
N THR A 20 18.72 -12.78 41.24
CA THR A 20 18.32 -13.27 39.90
C THR A 20 17.98 -12.07 39.01
N PRO A 21 18.56 -11.97 37.80
CA PRO A 21 18.28 -10.88 36.88
C PRO A 21 16.81 -10.81 36.46
N VAL A 22 16.33 -9.59 36.25
CA VAL A 22 14.98 -9.27 35.80
C VAL A 22 15.04 -8.19 34.72
N VAL A 23 14.26 -8.37 33.65
CA VAL A 23 13.99 -7.33 32.65
C VAL A 23 12.50 -7.04 32.61
N ILE A 24 12.16 -5.76 32.63
CA ILE A 24 10.79 -5.28 32.56
C ILE A 24 10.65 -4.46 31.28
N VAL A 25 9.78 -4.89 30.39
CA VAL A 25 9.48 -4.20 29.12
C VAL A 25 8.10 -3.58 29.21
N GLU A 26 8.04 -2.27 29.40
CA GLU A 26 6.80 -1.48 29.41
C GLU A 26 6.36 -1.19 27.98
N SER A 27 5.06 -1.24 27.69
CA SER A 27 4.48 -0.93 26.38
C SER A 27 5.14 -1.68 25.20
N ALA A 28 5.53 -2.94 25.40
CA ALA A 28 6.22 -3.76 24.41
C ALA A 28 5.57 -3.66 23.01
N GLY A 29 6.37 -3.36 21.99
CA GLY A 29 5.94 -3.17 20.60
C GLY A 29 5.34 -1.80 20.26
N ASN A 30 5.27 -0.86 21.21
CA ASN A 30 4.80 0.52 20.97
C ASN A 30 5.95 1.54 20.91
N VAL A 31 5.66 2.74 20.41
CA VAL A 31 6.63 3.85 20.29
C VAL A 31 7.23 4.26 21.65
N ASN A 32 6.50 4.06 22.74
CA ASN A 32 6.94 4.40 24.09
C ASN A 32 7.47 3.19 24.87
N GLU A 33 7.96 2.16 24.16
CA GLU A 33 8.56 0.99 24.81
C GLU A 33 9.73 1.40 25.70
N ARG A 34 9.75 0.90 26.93
CA ARG A 34 10.81 1.16 27.91
C ARG A 34 11.25 -0.15 28.55
N SER A 35 12.54 -0.42 28.49
CA SER A 35 13.17 -1.58 29.14
C SER A 35 13.92 -1.17 30.40
N ILE A 36 13.61 -1.82 31.53
CA ILE A 36 14.26 -1.64 32.82
C ILE A 36 14.99 -2.94 33.16
N HIS A 37 16.31 -2.87 33.33
CA HIS A 37 17.14 -3.99 33.76
C HIS A 37 17.41 -3.87 35.26
N THR A 38 17.15 -4.94 36.01
CA THR A 38 17.25 -4.97 37.47
C THR A 38 17.43 -6.42 37.96
N ASN A 39 17.20 -6.67 39.24
CA ASN A 39 17.16 -7.99 39.85
C ASN A 39 15.92 -8.14 40.76
N LEU A 40 15.62 -9.37 41.19
CA LEU A 40 14.45 -9.66 42.02
C LEU A 40 14.42 -8.84 43.32
N GLN A 41 15.57 -8.63 43.98
CA GLN A 41 15.66 -7.87 45.22
C GLN A 41 15.23 -6.41 45.03
N GLU A 42 15.73 -5.76 43.99
CA GLU A 42 15.44 -4.36 43.70
C GLU A 42 13.99 -4.18 43.23
N LEU A 43 13.46 -5.10 42.42
CA LEU A 43 12.03 -5.09 42.07
C LEU A 43 11.12 -5.33 43.28
N ALA A 44 11.48 -6.25 44.18
CA ALA A 44 10.74 -6.53 45.41
C ALA A 44 10.77 -5.37 46.42
N SER A 45 11.74 -4.46 46.32
CA SER A 45 11.85 -3.28 47.19
C SER A 45 10.77 -2.22 46.93
N GLY A 46 10.09 -2.29 45.77
CA GLY A 46 9.08 -1.32 45.37
C GLY A 46 9.61 0.07 44.99
N LYS A 47 10.94 0.26 44.96
CA LYS A 47 11.57 1.53 44.57
C LYS A 47 11.51 1.80 43.06
N LEU A 48 11.25 0.78 42.25
CA LEU A 48 11.14 0.88 40.80
C LEU A 48 9.70 1.19 40.38
N THR A 49 9.53 2.28 39.63
CA THR A 49 8.25 2.59 38.99
C THR A 49 8.08 1.73 37.74
N VAL A 50 7.07 0.86 37.76
CA VAL A 50 6.67 0.01 36.63
C VAL A 50 5.28 0.40 36.14
N ASN A 51 5.21 0.85 34.90
CA ASN A 51 3.99 1.24 34.19
C ASN A 51 3.38 0.05 33.47
N SER A 52 2.05 -0.04 33.47
CA SER A 52 1.31 -1.05 32.71
C SER A 52 0.94 -0.52 31.31
N PRO A 53 0.85 -1.39 30.28
CA PRO A 53 1.14 -2.83 30.29
C PRO A 53 2.66 -3.10 30.33
N ALA A 54 3.08 -4.16 31.03
CA ALA A 54 4.49 -4.56 31.11
C ALA A 54 4.68 -6.08 31.03
N LEU A 55 5.74 -6.50 30.34
CA LEU A 55 6.26 -7.87 30.33
C LEU A 55 7.42 -7.97 31.33
N ILE A 56 7.40 -8.98 32.21
CA ILE A 56 8.47 -9.21 33.20
C ILE A 56 9.15 -10.54 32.88
N ILE A 57 10.44 -10.49 32.58
CA ILE A 57 11.28 -11.65 32.24
C ILE A 57 12.26 -11.86 33.39
N VAL A 58 12.33 -13.08 33.95
CA VAL A 58 13.18 -13.42 35.11
C VAL A 58 14.06 -14.62 34.77
N GLY A 59 15.39 -14.52 34.90
CA GLY A 59 16.28 -15.64 34.59
C GLY A 59 17.78 -15.34 34.66
N GLU A 60 18.59 -16.37 34.90
CA GLU A 60 20.06 -16.27 35.04
C GLU A 60 20.79 -15.96 33.73
N HIS A 61 20.18 -16.27 32.57
CA HIS A 61 20.75 -16.04 31.24
C HIS A 61 20.18 -14.81 30.54
N ILE A 62 19.66 -13.84 31.30
CA ILE A 62 19.35 -12.52 30.74
C ILE A 62 20.69 -11.82 30.50
N THR A 63 21.32 -12.12 29.37
CA THR A 63 22.50 -11.41 28.90
C THR A 63 22.12 -9.95 28.72
N HIS A 64 22.98 -9.04 29.18
CA HIS A 64 22.90 -7.63 28.82
C HIS A 64 22.87 -7.52 27.29
N THR A 65 21.68 -7.45 26.70
CA THR A 65 21.53 -6.87 25.37
C THR A 65 21.90 -5.41 25.55
N SER A 66 23.13 -5.10 25.16
CA SER A 66 23.70 -3.77 25.19
C SER A 66 22.69 -2.77 24.64
N SER A 67 22.57 -1.63 25.30
CA SER A 67 21.97 -0.39 24.79
C SER A 67 20.63 -0.60 24.09
N THR A 68 19.53 -0.31 24.79
CA THR A 68 18.34 0.21 24.12
C THR A 68 17.89 -0.61 22.91
N LEU A 69 16.96 -1.54 23.10
CA LEU A 69 16.02 -1.89 22.01
C LEU A 69 15.13 -0.70 21.61
N GLN A 70 15.55 0.56 21.83
CA GLN A 70 15.36 1.60 20.82
C GLN A 70 16.22 1.20 19.61
N GLY A 71 15.83 0.12 18.92
CA GLY A 71 16.25 -0.06 17.55
C GLY A 71 15.94 1.26 16.86
N LYS A 72 16.95 1.91 16.28
CA LYS A 72 16.81 3.14 15.49
C LYS A 72 15.57 2.93 14.62
N GLN A 73 14.46 3.60 14.92
CA GLN A 73 13.24 3.39 14.16
C GLN A 73 13.53 3.89 12.76
N ASN A 74 13.38 3.01 11.77
CA ASN A 74 13.55 3.36 10.37
C ASN A 74 12.66 4.56 10.06
N LYS A 75 13.23 5.62 9.52
CA LYS A 75 12.49 6.74 8.94
C LYS A 75 12.05 6.34 7.54
N ILE A 76 10.74 6.27 7.34
CA ILE A 76 10.15 5.77 6.10
C ILE A 76 9.48 6.91 5.36
N LEU A 77 9.96 7.20 4.17
CA LEU A 77 9.30 8.11 3.25
C LEU A 77 8.22 7.34 2.47
N VAL A 78 6.95 7.64 2.77
CA VAL A 78 5.82 7.08 2.00
C VAL A 78 5.42 8.06 0.91
N THR A 79 5.58 7.63 -0.36
CA THR A 79 5.26 8.48 -1.53
C THR A 79 3.86 8.26 -2.09
N GLY A 80 3.17 7.21 -1.64
CA GLY A 80 1.84 6.84 -2.11
C GLY A 80 0.70 7.63 -1.46
N SER A 81 -0.54 7.34 -1.88
CA SER A 81 -1.74 8.00 -1.35
C SER A 81 -2.12 7.62 0.08
N SER A 82 -1.43 6.66 0.71
CA SER A 82 -1.76 6.19 2.07
C SER A 82 -0.50 5.70 2.79
N ALA A 83 -0.29 6.22 4.00
CA ALA A 83 0.78 5.86 4.93
C ALA A 83 0.49 4.60 5.75
N LYS A 84 -0.79 4.34 6.05
CA LYS A 84 -1.25 3.30 6.97
C LYS A 84 -0.61 1.92 6.80
N PRO A 85 -0.40 1.39 5.57
CA PRO A 85 0.23 0.08 5.39
C PRO A 85 1.67 0.01 5.89
N TYR A 86 2.36 1.12 6.09
CA TYR A 86 3.79 1.18 6.40
C TYR A 86 4.10 1.68 7.81
N GLU A 87 3.08 2.05 8.60
CA GLU A 87 3.25 2.52 9.98
C GLU A 87 3.94 1.50 10.89
N HIS A 88 3.79 0.21 10.59
CA HIS A 88 4.43 -0.88 11.33
C HIS A 88 5.94 -1.03 11.06
N LEU A 89 6.48 -0.32 10.06
CA LEU A 89 7.90 -0.42 9.70
C LEU A 89 8.78 0.57 10.47
N GLY A 90 8.20 1.60 11.12
CA GLY A 90 8.95 2.67 11.80
C GLY A 90 8.27 4.04 11.73
N LYS A 91 9.07 5.12 11.80
CA LYS A 91 8.58 6.50 11.78
C LYS A 91 8.25 6.92 10.35
N VAL A 92 6.96 7.04 10.06
CA VAL A 92 6.48 7.45 8.73
C VAL A 92 6.57 8.97 8.54
N ILE A 93 7.21 9.36 7.44
CA ILE A 93 7.16 10.69 6.85
C ILE A 93 6.31 10.57 5.58
N HIS A 94 5.05 11.02 5.66
CA HIS A 94 4.12 10.90 4.54
C HIS A 94 4.24 12.11 3.62
N THR A 95 4.87 11.90 2.46
CA THR A 95 5.01 12.92 1.41
C THR A 95 4.40 12.37 0.12
N PRO A 96 3.06 12.43 -0.05
CA PRO A 96 2.41 11.95 -1.25
C PRO A 96 3.00 12.61 -2.50
N LEU A 97 3.36 11.80 -3.48
CA LEU A 97 3.79 12.28 -4.79
C LEU A 97 2.72 12.08 -5.86
N ILE A 98 1.55 11.62 -5.45
CA ILE A 98 0.35 11.46 -6.26
C ILE A 98 -0.85 11.99 -5.49
N GLN A 99 -1.79 12.59 -6.21
CA GLN A 99 -3.08 13.04 -5.69
C GLN A 99 -4.16 12.59 -6.65
N ILE A 100 -5.08 11.77 -6.16
CA ILE A 100 -6.26 11.36 -6.90
C ILE A 100 -7.31 12.44 -6.72
N LYS A 101 -7.74 13.06 -7.81
CA LYS A 101 -8.84 14.04 -7.85
C LYS A 101 -10.03 13.41 -8.56
N GLU A 102 -11.21 13.63 -8.01
CA GLU A 102 -12.46 13.28 -8.70
C GLU A 102 -12.65 14.16 -9.92
N VAL A 103 -13.35 13.63 -10.91
CA VAL A 103 -13.84 14.41 -12.06
C VAL A 103 -15.35 14.60 -11.97
N GLU A 104 -15.83 15.63 -12.64
CA GLU A 104 -17.25 15.86 -12.84
C GLU A 104 -17.76 15.12 -14.08
N PRO A 105 -19.07 14.80 -14.15
CA PRO A 105 -19.68 14.21 -15.32
C PRO A 105 -19.35 14.99 -16.60
N SER A 106 -18.68 14.31 -17.55
CA SER A 106 -18.30 14.90 -18.83
C SER A 106 -19.35 14.62 -19.92
N GLU A 107 -19.31 15.37 -21.02
CA GLU A 107 -20.12 15.07 -22.19
C GLU A 107 -19.87 13.65 -22.73
N GLN A 108 -18.60 13.21 -22.70
CA GLN A 108 -18.22 11.85 -23.07
C GLN A 108 -18.92 10.80 -22.20
N LEU A 109 -19.06 11.03 -20.88
CA LEU A 109 -19.81 10.14 -20.01
C LEU A 109 -21.29 10.06 -20.43
N HIS A 110 -21.92 11.19 -20.76
CA HIS A 110 -23.30 11.20 -21.22
C HIS A 110 -23.48 10.44 -22.55
N GLN A 111 -22.56 10.60 -23.49
CA GLN A 111 -22.54 9.85 -24.74
C GLN A 111 -22.39 8.34 -24.48
N ILE A 112 -21.49 7.95 -23.57
CA ILE A 112 -21.29 6.55 -23.15
C ILE A 112 -22.58 5.97 -22.57
N ILE A 113 -23.27 6.71 -21.70
CA ILE A 113 -24.52 6.26 -21.08
C ILE A 113 -25.61 6.00 -22.11
N GLN A 114 -25.74 6.85 -23.14
CA GLN A 114 -26.72 6.68 -24.21
C GLN A 114 -26.53 5.38 -24.99
N LYS A 115 -25.27 4.96 -25.19
CA LYS A 115 -24.91 3.71 -25.87
C LYS A 115 -24.47 2.59 -24.93
N ALA A 116 -24.77 2.67 -23.63
CA ALA A 116 -24.22 1.75 -22.63
C ALA A 116 -24.53 0.27 -22.91
N HIS A 117 -25.73 -0.02 -23.42
CA HIS A 117 -26.19 -1.35 -23.81
C HIS A 117 -25.39 -1.97 -24.98
N GLN A 118 -24.61 -1.17 -25.71
CA GLN A 118 -23.80 -1.63 -26.84
C GLN A 118 -22.42 -2.15 -26.42
N TYR A 119 -21.99 -1.88 -25.19
CA TYR A 119 -20.71 -2.41 -24.70
C TYR A 119 -20.83 -3.89 -24.36
N HIS A 120 -19.78 -4.62 -24.73
CA HIS A 120 -19.61 -6.04 -24.41
C HIS A 120 -18.60 -6.23 -23.30
N TRP A 121 -17.70 -5.26 -23.09
CA TRP A 121 -16.59 -5.37 -22.15
C TRP A 121 -16.40 -4.09 -21.34
N LEU A 122 -16.35 -4.21 -20.01
CA LEU A 122 -15.88 -3.19 -19.08
C LEU A 122 -14.54 -3.61 -18.49
N ILE A 123 -13.47 -2.90 -18.81
CA ILE A 123 -12.12 -3.26 -18.37
C ILE A 123 -11.64 -2.30 -17.28
N PHE A 124 -11.49 -2.80 -16.05
CA PHE A 124 -10.96 -2.04 -14.93
C PHE A 124 -9.49 -2.37 -14.68
N THR A 125 -8.63 -1.35 -14.85
CA THR A 125 -7.17 -1.48 -14.71
C THR A 125 -6.63 -0.92 -13.39
N SER A 126 -7.49 -0.39 -12.53
CA SER A 126 -7.09 0.06 -11.20
C SER A 126 -8.28 0.13 -10.25
N ARG A 127 -8.00 0.09 -8.95
CA ARG A 127 -9.02 0.34 -7.92
C ARG A 127 -9.73 1.69 -8.10
N TRP A 128 -9.01 2.70 -8.58
CA TRP A 128 -9.53 4.06 -8.74
C TRP A 128 -10.45 4.15 -9.95
N GLY A 129 -10.15 3.39 -11.02
CA GLY A 129 -11.06 3.22 -12.14
C GLY A 129 -12.41 2.67 -11.69
N VAL A 130 -12.42 1.67 -10.79
CA VAL A 130 -13.66 1.13 -10.22
C VAL A 130 -14.40 2.17 -9.39
N VAL A 131 -13.74 2.71 -8.36
CA VAL A 131 -14.34 3.62 -7.37
C VAL A 131 -14.94 4.85 -8.04
N HIS A 132 -14.17 5.52 -8.91
CA HIS A 132 -14.63 6.79 -9.48
C HIS A 132 -15.58 6.61 -10.67
N PHE A 133 -15.50 5.51 -11.43
CA PHE A 133 -16.51 5.21 -12.44
C PHE A 133 -17.90 5.01 -11.81
N LEU A 134 -17.98 4.22 -10.74
CA LEU A 134 -19.24 4.00 -10.03
C LEU A 134 -19.75 5.29 -9.36
N SER A 135 -18.85 6.10 -8.80
CA SER A 135 -19.18 7.44 -8.27
C SER A 135 -19.78 8.35 -9.35
N LEU A 136 -19.17 8.39 -10.55
CA LEU A 136 -19.68 9.18 -11.68
C LEU A 136 -21.06 8.73 -12.15
N LEU A 137 -21.30 7.42 -12.27
CA LEU A 137 -22.63 6.91 -12.61
C LEU A 137 -23.65 7.36 -11.55
N ASN A 138 -23.31 7.27 -10.27
CA ASN A 138 -24.18 7.70 -9.18
C ASN A 138 -24.48 9.22 -9.24
N LYS A 139 -23.49 10.07 -9.56
CA LYS A 139 -23.69 11.52 -9.74
C LYS A 139 -24.76 11.83 -10.80
N VAL A 140 -24.90 10.99 -11.83
CA VAL A 140 -25.91 11.13 -12.89
C VAL A 140 -27.13 10.20 -12.71
N LYS A 141 -27.34 9.69 -11.50
CA LYS A 141 -28.46 8.79 -11.13
C LYS A 141 -28.55 7.54 -12.01
N LYS A 142 -27.40 6.97 -12.38
CA LYS A 142 -27.25 5.68 -13.06
C LYS A 142 -26.43 4.73 -12.20
N ASP A 143 -26.46 3.46 -12.57
CA ASP A 143 -25.60 2.43 -11.99
C ASP A 143 -25.17 1.45 -13.08
N ILE A 144 -24.39 0.43 -12.71
CA ILE A 144 -23.80 -0.52 -13.63
C ILE A 144 -24.82 -1.25 -14.52
N ARG A 145 -26.10 -1.34 -14.11
CA ARG A 145 -27.15 -2.07 -14.83
C ARG A 145 -27.45 -1.49 -16.21
N ILE A 146 -26.98 -0.27 -16.52
CA ILE A 146 -27.08 0.30 -17.86
C ILE A 146 -26.21 -0.44 -18.90
N PHE A 147 -25.19 -1.18 -18.45
CA PHE A 147 -24.31 -2.00 -19.28
C PHE A 147 -24.80 -3.44 -19.36
N THR A 148 -26.05 -3.63 -19.82
CA THR A 148 -26.79 -4.90 -19.73
C THR A 148 -26.10 -6.11 -20.36
N ASN A 149 -25.28 -5.89 -21.39
CA ASN A 149 -24.61 -6.94 -22.15
C ASN A 149 -23.11 -7.06 -21.83
N ALA A 150 -22.60 -6.20 -20.94
CA ALA A 150 -21.17 -6.09 -20.74
C ALA A 150 -20.69 -7.06 -19.65
N GLN A 151 -19.64 -7.81 -19.96
CA GLN A 151 -18.87 -8.55 -18.98
C GLN A 151 -17.75 -7.68 -18.40
N ILE A 152 -17.38 -7.95 -17.15
CA ILE A 152 -16.40 -7.19 -16.39
C ILE A 152 -15.05 -7.92 -16.42
N ILE A 153 -14.00 -7.23 -16.85
CA ILE A 153 -12.63 -7.69 -16.79
C ILE A 153 -11.88 -6.86 -15.75
N ALA A 154 -11.26 -7.52 -14.78
CA ALA A 154 -10.32 -6.90 -13.86
C ALA A 154 -8.89 -7.19 -14.30
N ILE A 155 -8.02 -6.18 -14.28
CA ILE A 155 -6.60 -6.41 -14.57
C ILE A 155 -5.95 -7.37 -13.58
N GLY A 156 -6.41 -7.43 -12.33
CA GLY A 156 -5.77 -8.25 -11.31
C GLY A 156 -6.64 -8.46 -10.07
N LYS A 157 -6.16 -9.30 -9.15
CA LYS A 157 -6.92 -9.77 -7.98
C LYS A 157 -7.29 -8.62 -7.04
N TYR A 158 -6.40 -7.64 -6.89
CA TYR A 158 -6.70 -6.47 -6.06
C TYR A 158 -7.85 -5.64 -6.65
N THR A 159 -7.84 -5.37 -7.96
CA THR A 159 -8.94 -4.65 -8.63
C THR A 159 -10.25 -5.44 -8.54
N ALA A 160 -10.21 -6.76 -8.74
CA ALA A 160 -11.36 -7.65 -8.55
C ALA A 160 -11.93 -7.56 -7.12
N SER A 161 -11.07 -7.56 -6.09
CA SER A 161 -11.51 -7.40 -4.70
C SER A 161 -12.20 -6.06 -4.42
N ILE A 162 -11.82 -5.00 -5.15
CA ILE A 162 -12.47 -3.69 -5.04
C ILE A 162 -13.84 -3.73 -5.71
N LEU A 163 -13.97 -4.36 -6.88
CA LEU A 163 -15.27 -4.61 -7.51
C LEU A 163 -16.23 -5.34 -6.56
N SER A 164 -15.74 -6.36 -5.84
CA SER A 164 -16.57 -7.13 -4.90
C SER A 164 -17.09 -6.30 -3.73
N LYS A 165 -16.39 -5.25 -3.29
CA LYS A 165 -16.90 -4.31 -2.28
C LYS A 165 -18.11 -3.51 -2.76
N TYR A 166 -18.30 -3.42 -4.07
CA TYR A 166 -19.48 -2.83 -4.70
C TYR A 166 -20.47 -3.90 -5.18
N HIS A 167 -20.33 -5.15 -4.72
CA HIS A 167 -21.17 -6.29 -5.12
C HIS A 167 -21.06 -6.62 -6.62
N LEU A 168 -19.93 -6.30 -7.24
CA LEU A 168 -19.63 -6.65 -8.62
C LEU A 168 -18.58 -7.75 -8.64
N HIS A 169 -18.83 -8.78 -9.44
CA HIS A 169 -17.87 -9.85 -9.70
C HIS A 169 -17.28 -9.64 -11.09
N ALA A 170 -15.96 -9.73 -11.20
CA ALA A 170 -15.32 -9.77 -12.50
C ALA A 170 -15.57 -11.13 -13.14
N ASP A 171 -16.07 -11.16 -14.37
CA ASP A 171 -16.17 -12.37 -15.19
C ASP A 171 -14.79 -12.93 -15.52
N TRP A 172 -13.81 -12.04 -15.71
CA TRP A 172 -12.44 -12.39 -16.05
C TRP A 172 -11.43 -11.59 -15.23
N ILE A 173 -10.33 -12.24 -14.85
CA ILE A 173 -9.20 -11.61 -14.18
C ILE A 173 -7.93 -11.98 -14.95
N ALA A 174 -7.13 -11.00 -15.35
CA ALA A 174 -5.86 -11.30 -16.03
C ALA A 174 -4.89 -11.97 -15.05
N SER A 175 -4.16 -12.97 -15.55
CA SER A 175 -3.31 -13.85 -14.73
C SER A 175 -2.04 -13.16 -14.21
N ASP A 176 -1.47 -12.25 -15.00
CA ASP A 176 -0.19 -11.59 -14.76
C ASP A 176 -0.31 -10.14 -14.25
N GLU A 177 -1.53 -9.70 -13.93
CA GLU A 177 -1.86 -8.34 -13.50
C GLU A 177 -1.41 -7.21 -14.45
N SER A 178 -1.35 -7.50 -15.75
CA SER A 178 -0.78 -6.59 -16.73
C SER A 178 -1.70 -6.29 -17.91
N SER A 179 -1.30 -5.32 -18.74
CA SER A 179 -1.95 -5.07 -20.03
C SER A 179 -1.79 -6.26 -20.99
N SER A 180 -0.64 -6.95 -20.97
CA SER A 180 -0.45 -8.13 -21.83
C SER A 180 -1.38 -9.27 -21.42
N GLY A 181 -1.57 -9.54 -20.13
CA GLY A 181 -2.51 -10.59 -19.71
C GLY A 181 -3.96 -10.28 -20.08
N ILE A 182 -4.37 -9.00 -20.12
CA ILE A 182 -5.67 -8.64 -20.68
C ILE A 182 -5.73 -9.00 -22.17
N ILE A 183 -4.71 -8.65 -22.96
CA ILE A 183 -4.65 -9.00 -24.39
C ILE A 183 -4.70 -10.53 -24.57
N ASP A 184 -3.95 -11.27 -23.74
CA ASP A 184 -3.92 -12.74 -23.76
C ASP A 184 -5.29 -13.34 -23.45
N LEU A 185 -6.08 -12.75 -22.53
CA LEU A 185 -7.45 -13.18 -22.29
C LEU A 185 -8.31 -13.11 -23.56
N PHE A 186 -8.25 -11.98 -24.29
CA PHE A 186 -8.99 -11.79 -25.53
C PHE A 186 -8.57 -12.79 -26.62
N MET A 187 -7.26 -13.05 -26.75
CA MET A 187 -6.74 -14.00 -27.73
C MET A 187 -7.10 -15.45 -27.37
N THR A 188 -6.85 -15.86 -26.12
CA THR A 188 -6.98 -17.25 -25.66
C THR A 188 -8.43 -17.71 -25.66
N HIS A 189 -9.35 -16.85 -25.21
CA HIS A 189 -10.76 -17.20 -25.06
C HIS A 189 -11.60 -16.76 -26.26
N SER A 190 -10.98 -16.18 -27.29
CA SER A 190 -11.67 -15.67 -28.49
C SER A 190 -12.90 -14.82 -28.14
N LEU A 191 -12.72 -13.88 -27.20
CA LEU A 191 -13.81 -13.12 -26.60
C LEU A 191 -14.60 -12.33 -27.66
N VAL A 192 -15.89 -12.63 -27.79
CA VAL A 192 -16.79 -12.10 -28.83
C VAL A 192 -17.39 -10.75 -28.42
N GLY A 193 -17.75 -9.91 -29.39
CA GLY A 193 -18.31 -8.58 -29.12
C GLY A 193 -17.22 -7.51 -29.17
N LYS A 194 -17.44 -6.47 -29.98
CA LYS A 194 -16.37 -5.55 -30.38
C LYS A 194 -16.22 -4.32 -29.51
N ASN A 195 -17.24 -3.94 -28.76
CA ASN A 195 -17.25 -2.66 -28.04
C ASN A 195 -16.73 -2.82 -26.60
N VAL A 196 -15.67 -2.08 -26.29
CA VAL A 196 -14.94 -2.09 -25.02
C VAL A 196 -14.96 -0.69 -24.41
N LEU A 197 -15.30 -0.60 -23.13
CA LEU A 197 -15.13 0.60 -22.33
C LEU A 197 -14.04 0.39 -21.28
N ILE A 198 -13.14 1.35 -21.17
CA ILE A 198 -12.04 1.34 -20.21
C ILE A 198 -12.10 2.60 -19.33
N PRO A 199 -12.67 2.50 -18.12
CA PRO A 199 -12.58 3.56 -17.13
C PRO A 199 -11.14 3.72 -16.64
N CYS A 200 -10.55 4.90 -16.81
CA CYS A 200 -9.12 5.11 -16.64
C CYS A 200 -8.78 6.47 -16.01
N SER A 201 -7.49 6.70 -15.72
CA SER A 201 -6.96 8.01 -15.35
C SER A 201 -6.64 8.89 -16.56
N ASN A 202 -6.50 10.18 -16.35
CA ASN A 202 -5.92 11.13 -17.32
C ASN A 202 -4.48 10.79 -17.76
N LEU A 203 -3.73 10.00 -16.97
CA LEU A 203 -2.35 9.59 -17.28
C LEU A 203 -2.24 8.18 -17.86
N SER A 204 -3.37 7.54 -18.19
CA SER A 204 -3.37 6.15 -18.63
C SER A 204 -2.77 6.03 -20.03
N PRO A 205 -1.81 5.11 -20.25
CA PRO A 205 -1.18 4.96 -21.55
C PRO A 205 -2.16 4.39 -22.58
N ALA A 206 -2.06 4.86 -23.83
CA ALA A 206 -2.88 4.39 -24.94
C ALA A 206 -2.48 2.99 -25.45
N THR A 207 -1.44 2.37 -24.88
CA THR A 207 -0.89 1.08 -25.34
C THR A 207 -1.94 -0.03 -25.41
N MET A 208 -2.63 -0.32 -24.30
CA MET A 208 -3.66 -1.36 -24.27
C MET A 208 -4.86 -1.04 -25.18
N PRO A 209 -5.46 0.18 -25.14
CA PRO A 209 -6.48 0.56 -26.11
C PRO A 209 -6.06 0.37 -27.57
N ASN A 210 -4.82 0.75 -27.91
CA ASN A 210 -4.32 0.61 -29.28
C ASN A 210 -4.11 -0.84 -29.70
N LEU A 211 -3.64 -1.71 -28.79
CA LEU A 211 -3.51 -3.14 -29.07
C LEU A 211 -4.88 -3.78 -29.31
N LEU A 212 -5.88 -3.49 -28.47
CA LEU A 212 -7.24 -3.97 -28.66
C LEU A 212 -7.85 -3.46 -29.99
N ARG A 213 -7.61 -2.19 -30.35
CA ARG A 213 -8.04 -1.66 -31.66
C ARG A 213 -7.38 -2.38 -32.83
N LYS A 214 -6.09 -2.71 -32.73
CA LYS A 214 -5.39 -3.52 -33.76
C LYS A 214 -5.96 -4.93 -33.90
N MET A 215 -6.52 -5.49 -32.82
CA MET A 215 -7.25 -6.76 -32.84
C MET A 215 -8.71 -6.61 -33.35
N GLY A 216 -9.10 -5.41 -33.77
CA GLY A 216 -10.41 -5.12 -34.35
C GLY A 216 -11.52 -4.87 -33.33
N TYR A 217 -11.20 -4.46 -32.09
CA TYR A 217 -12.17 -3.98 -31.11
C TYR A 217 -12.36 -2.45 -31.20
N HIS A 218 -13.58 -1.98 -30.94
CA HIS A 218 -13.89 -0.57 -30.75
C HIS A 218 -13.70 -0.23 -29.28
N VAL A 219 -12.76 0.67 -28.97
CA VAL A 219 -12.34 0.95 -27.60
C VAL A 219 -12.56 2.42 -27.26
N ASP A 220 -13.43 2.64 -26.28
CA ASP A 220 -13.62 3.93 -25.62
C ASP A 220 -12.86 3.94 -24.29
N SER A 221 -12.03 4.97 -24.09
CA SER A 221 -11.36 5.22 -22.80
C SER A 221 -11.99 6.44 -22.16
N LEU A 222 -12.54 6.26 -20.95
CA LEU A 222 -13.20 7.32 -20.20
C LEU A 222 -12.34 7.71 -19.02
N VAL A 223 -11.93 8.97 -18.95
CA VAL A 223 -11.26 9.51 -17.76
C VAL A 223 -12.29 9.62 -16.63
N VAL A 224 -12.11 8.82 -15.59
CA VAL A 224 -13.01 8.80 -14.42
C VAL A 224 -12.37 9.36 -13.16
N TYR A 225 -11.06 9.58 -13.18
CA TYR A 225 -10.33 10.28 -12.14
C TYR A 225 -9.09 10.92 -12.73
N GLU A 226 -8.56 11.92 -12.04
CA GLU A 226 -7.27 12.50 -12.39
C GLU A 226 -6.23 12.14 -11.35
N ASN A 227 -5.03 11.86 -11.82
CA ASN A 227 -3.87 11.64 -11.00
C ASN A 227 -2.88 12.78 -11.23
N HIS A 228 -2.68 13.59 -10.21
CA HIS A 228 -1.81 14.76 -10.25
C HIS A 228 -0.66 14.63 -9.27
N ILE A 229 0.30 15.52 -9.41
CA ILE A 229 1.30 15.76 -8.37
C ILE A 229 0.68 16.79 -7.43
N PRO A 230 0.69 16.58 -6.10
CA PRO A 230 0.20 17.59 -5.17
C PRO A 230 0.87 18.95 -5.39
N ASP A 231 0.10 20.04 -5.27
CA ASP A 231 0.58 21.40 -5.55
C ASP A 231 1.65 21.85 -4.53
N ASN A 232 1.54 21.38 -3.28
CA ASN A 232 2.38 21.81 -2.14
C ASN A 232 3.25 20.67 -1.61
N ILE A 233 4.08 20.06 -2.47
CA ILE A 233 5.06 19.07 -1.99
C ILE A 233 6.18 19.80 -1.26
N GLN A 234 6.44 19.37 -0.03
CA GLN A 234 7.64 19.72 0.72
C GLN A 234 8.64 18.57 0.57
N PRO A 235 9.70 18.73 -0.25
CA PRO A 235 10.73 17.70 -0.37
C PRO A 235 11.39 17.46 0.98
N VAL A 236 11.67 16.19 1.27
CA VAL A 236 12.30 15.75 2.52
C VAL A 236 13.78 15.50 2.24
N ASP A 237 14.65 15.84 3.17
CA ASP A 237 16.05 15.45 3.05
C ASP A 237 16.18 13.92 3.11
N LEU A 238 16.65 13.32 2.02
CA LEU A 238 16.81 11.88 1.90
C LEU A 238 17.98 11.35 2.76
N SER A 239 18.88 12.20 3.27
CA SER A 239 20.02 11.79 4.10
C SER A 239 19.62 11.13 5.42
N GLU A 240 18.40 11.41 5.88
CA GLU A 240 17.84 10.85 7.11
C GLU A 240 16.82 9.73 6.86
N ILE A 241 16.57 9.34 5.61
CA ILE A 241 15.55 8.35 5.26
C ILE A 241 16.20 6.98 5.16
N ASP A 242 15.67 5.98 5.88
CA ASP A 242 16.19 4.62 5.80
C ASP A 242 15.41 3.79 4.74
N ILE A 243 14.12 4.11 4.49
CA ILE A 243 13.24 3.37 3.58
C ILE A 243 12.38 4.33 2.73
N ILE A 244 12.24 4.07 1.42
CA ILE A 244 11.24 4.72 0.56
C ILE A 244 10.24 3.71 0.03
N THR A 245 8.95 4.04 0.07
CA THR A 245 7.88 3.18 -0.49
C THR A 245 7.26 3.79 -1.73
N PHE A 246 7.04 2.95 -2.75
CA PHE A 246 6.39 3.30 -4.01
C PHE A 246 5.14 2.47 -4.24
N GLY A 247 4.01 3.15 -4.43
CA GLY A 247 2.72 2.50 -4.66
C GLY A 247 2.29 2.39 -6.13
N SER A 248 2.95 3.10 -7.04
CA SER A 248 2.59 3.11 -8.47
C SER A 248 3.71 3.68 -9.36
N PRO A 249 3.71 3.35 -10.67
CA PRO A 249 4.64 3.93 -11.65
C PRO A 249 4.62 5.45 -11.73
N SER A 250 3.45 6.08 -11.53
CA SER A 250 3.37 7.55 -11.52
C SER A 250 4.11 8.15 -10.31
N GLY A 251 4.02 7.51 -9.14
CA GLY A 251 4.78 7.93 -7.95
C GLY A 251 6.28 7.88 -8.19
N VAL A 252 6.76 6.84 -8.88
CA VAL A 252 8.18 6.69 -9.26
C VAL A 252 8.63 7.82 -10.20
N LYS A 253 7.86 8.11 -11.25
CA LYS A 253 8.17 9.21 -12.18
C LYS A 253 8.21 10.56 -11.48
N ASN A 254 7.25 10.79 -10.58
CA ASN A 254 7.15 12.04 -9.84
C ASN A 254 8.31 12.19 -8.85
N PHE A 255 8.71 11.09 -8.20
CA PHE A 255 9.91 11.04 -7.36
C PHE A 255 11.17 11.39 -8.14
N LYS A 256 11.41 10.76 -9.32
CA LYS A 256 12.56 11.07 -10.18
C LYS A 256 12.63 12.55 -10.51
N ARG A 257 11.48 13.18 -10.77
CA ARG A 257 11.41 14.61 -11.10
C ARG A 257 11.87 15.51 -9.94
N ILE A 258 11.50 15.15 -8.71
CA ILE A 258 11.74 15.92 -7.48
C ILE A 258 13.14 15.64 -6.91
N TYR A 259 13.50 14.38 -6.72
CA TYR A 259 14.71 13.96 -6.00
C TYR A 259 15.89 13.53 -6.89
N LYS A 260 15.65 13.30 -8.18
CA LYS A 260 16.65 12.87 -9.20
C LYS A 260 17.26 11.47 -9.00
N SER A 261 17.60 11.05 -7.80
CA SER A 261 18.19 9.74 -7.50
C SER A 261 17.77 9.26 -6.12
N ILE A 262 18.02 7.98 -5.84
CA ILE A 262 17.88 7.39 -4.51
C ILE A 262 19.31 7.18 -3.98
N PRO A 263 19.67 7.71 -2.79
CA PRO A 263 20.95 7.40 -2.15
C PRO A 263 21.12 5.91 -1.85
N ASP A 264 22.34 5.39 -1.98
CA ASP A 264 22.65 3.95 -1.89
C ASP A 264 22.30 3.28 -0.55
N HIS A 265 22.22 4.07 0.53
CA HIS A 265 21.89 3.56 1.86
C HIS A 265 20.38 3.30 2.06
N ILE A 266 19.54 3.77 1.14
CA ILE A 266 18.09 3.71 1.30
C ILE A 266 17.52 2.42 0.73
N GLN A 267 16.74 1.71 1.53
CA GLN A 267 15.97 0.56 1.05
C GLN A 267 14.70 1.00 0.31
N VAL A 268 14.36 0.29 -0.76
CA VAL A 268 13.19 0.62 -1.58
C VAL A 268 12.15 -0.50 -1.55
N ILE A 269 10.93 -0.13 -1.19
CA ILE A 269 9.76 -1.03 -1.23
C ILE A 269 8.89 -0.63 -2.41
N ALA A 270 8.68 -1.54 -3.36
CA ALA A 270 7.83 -1.31 -4.52
C ALA A 270 6.58 -2.19 -4.47
N LYS A 271 5.40 -1.58 -4.56
CA LYS A 271 4.15 -2.32 -4.57
C LYS A 271 3.91 -2.96 -5.94
N GLY A 272 4.36 -4.21 -6.08
CA GLY A 272 4.14 -5.07 -7.23
C GLY A 272 5.10 -4.82 -8.40
N GLU A 273 5.12 -5.78 -9.32
CA GLU A 273 6.09 -5.88 -10.41
C GLU A 273 6.07 -4.67 -11.36
N VAL A 274 4.89 -4.11 -11.64
CA VAL A 274 4.75 -2.94 -12.51
C VAL A 274 5.42 -1.70 -11.89
N THR A 275 5.35 -1.53 -10.57
CA THR A 275 6.02 -0.42 -9.87
C THR A 275 7.53 -0.64 -9.82
N LYS A 276 7.98 -1.88 -9.61
CA LYS A 276 9.39 -2.29 -9.67
C LYS A 276 10.00 -2.00 -11.04
N ASN A 277 9.35 -2.42 -12.12
CA ASN A 277 9.79 -2.15 -13.48
C ASN A 277 9.87 -0.65 -13.80
N ALA A 278 8.97 0.15 -13.22
CA ALA A 278 9.07 1.61 -13.36
C ALA A 278 10.30 2.19 -12.67
N LEU A 279 10.76 1.63 -11.54
CA LEU A 279 11.99 2.07 -10.86
C LEU A 279 13.23 1.79 -11.73
N TYR A 280 13.32 0.59 -12.32
CA TYR A 280 14.39 0.26 -13.26
C TYR A 280 14.38 1.17 -14.49
N ALA A 281 13.21 1.36 -15.11
CA ALA A 281 13.07 2.22 -16.29
C ALA A 281 13.43 3.69 -16.03
N GLN A 282 13.41 4.15 -14.78
CA GLN A 282 13.81 5.50 -14.39
C GLN A 282 15.26 5.58 -13.86
N GLY A 283 15.99 4.46 -13.86
CA GLY A 283 17.35 4.38 -13.32
C GLY A 283 17.40 4.76 -11.83
N LEU A 284 16.40 4.32 -11.06
CA LEU A 284 16.32 4.54 -9.61
C LEU A 284 16.72 3.30 -8.80
N LEU A 285 16.80 2.13 -9.42
CA LEU A 285 17.35 0.90 -8.85
C LEU A 285 18.30 0.25 -9.87
N PRO A 286 19.43 -0.35 -9.42
CA PRO A 286 20.22 -1.25 -10.25
C PRO A 286 19.50 -2.61 -10.35
N PHE A 287 19.62 -3.29 -11.50
CA PHE A 287 18.87 -4.53 -11.82
C PHE A 287 19.03 -5.70 -10.83
N GLU A 288 19.95 -5.59 -9.85
CA GLU A 288 20.37 -6.68 -8.96
C GLU A 288 19.91 -6.57 -7.49
N ASP A 289 19.22 -5.50 -7.08
CA ASP A 289 18.84 -5.33 -5.66
C ASP A 289 17.46 -5.88 -5.28
N TRP A 290 17.40 -6.40 -4.06
CA TRP A 290 16.23 -7.03 -3.43
C TRP A 290 15.13 -6.00 -3.16
N VAL A 291 14.00 -6.17 -3.86
CA VAL A 291 12.74 -5.48 -3.58
C VAL A 291 11.86 -6.44 -2.78
N ILE A 292 11.53 -6.07 -1.54
CA ILE A 292 10.54 -6.78 -0.72
C ILE A 292 9.12 -6.28 -1.07
#